data_AF-A0A5E7ERX9-F1
#
_entry.id   AF-A0A5E7ERX9-F1
#
_cell.length_a   1.000
_cell.length_b   1.000
_cell.length_c   1.000
_cell.angle_alpha   90.00
_cell.angle_beta   90.00
_cell.angle_gamma   90.00
#
_symmetry.space_group_name_H-M   'P 1'
#
loop_
_entity.id
_entity.type
_entity.pdbx_description
1 polymer ?
#
loop_
_entity_poly.entity_id
_entity_poly.type
_entity_poly.pdbx_seq_one_letter_code
_entity_poly.pdbx_strand_id
1 'polypeptide(L)' 'MHLVVERPYPVDYIHPNGVQATIDFMWGDPKNRSPVGIVIWLKEGKEQVKLGEELGEWKSYGDALRFGIALASIYLGRMR' A
#
# COMPACT_ATOMS: atom_id res chain seq x y z
N MET A 1 -9.12 10.32 -27.01
CA MET A 1 -8.18 9.26 -26.59
C MET A 1 -8.29 9.09 -25.07
N HIS A 2 -8.84 7.98 -24.60
CA HIS A 2 -8.89 7.66 -23.17
C HIS A 2 -7.54 7.02 -22.80
N LEU A 3 -6.65 7.79 -22.18
CA LEU A 3 -5.44 7.22 -21.59
C LEU A 3 -5.88 6.41 -20.37
N VAL A 4 -6.02 5.10 -20.55
CA VAL A 4 -6.07 4.17 -19.43
C VAL A 4 -4.68 4.23 -18.81
N VAL A 5 -4.53 5.02 -17.75
CA VAL A 5 -3.29 5.03 -16.97
C VAL A 5 -3.23 3.68 -16.27
N GLU A 6 -2.31 2.80 -16.68
CA GLU A 6 -2.05 1.56 -15.97
C GLU A 6 -1.63 1.91 -14.54
N ARG A 7 -2.51 1.62 -13.59
CA ARG A 7 -2.28 1.87 -12.17
C ARG A 7 -1.35 0.75 -11.65
N PRO A 8 -0.24 1.09 -10.98
CA PRO A 8 0.62 0.10 -10.34
C PRO A 8 -0.16 -0.88 -9.46
N TYR A 9 0.23 -2.14 -9.54
CA TYR A 9 -0.33 -3.22 -8.72
C TYR A 9 0.07 -3.07 -7.25
N PRO A 10 -0.67 -3.71 -6.33
CA PRO A 10 -0.27 -3.84 -4.94
C PRO A 10 1.13 -4.48 -4.82
N VAL A 11 1.89 -4.07 -3.80
CA VAL A 11 3.27 -4.49 -3.59
C VAL A 11 3.35 -5.38 -2.35
N ASP A 12 3.90 -6.58 -2.50
CA ASP A 12 4.19 -7.45 -1.36
C ASP A 12 5.39 -6.92 -0.55
N TYR A 13 5.26 -6.99 0.77
CA TYR A 13 6.25 -6.57 1.75
C TYR A 13 6.46 -7.67 2.79
N ILE A 14 7.73 -8.02 3.03
CA ILE A 14 8.10 -8.99 4.07
C ILE A 14 8.87 -8.22 5.15
N HIS A 15 8.30 -8.16 6.35
CA HIS A 15 8.96 -7.53 7.48
C HIS A 15 10.09 -8.45 8.01
N PRO A 16 11.17 -7.91 8.60
CA PRO A 16 12.26 -8.73 9.15
C PRO A 16 11.88 -9.77 10.22
N ASN A 17 10.68 -9.67 10.81
CA ASN A 17 10.14 -10.70 11.71
C ASN A 17 9.50 -11.89 10.97
N GLY A 18 9.55 -11.93 9.63
CA GLY A 18 8.98 -12.97 8.79
C GLY A 18 7.51 -12.79 8.44
N VAL A 19 6.83 -11.80 9.03
CA VAL A 19 5.43 -11.50 8.73
C VAL A 19 5.31 -10.81 7.38
N GLN A 20 4.31 -11.20 6.59
CA GLN A 20 4.10 -10.69 5.24
C GLN A 20 2.87 -9.78 5.20
N ALA A 21 2.95 -8.73 4.40
CA ALA A 21 1.82 -7.86 4.10
C ALA A 21 1.82 -7.45 2.63
N THR A 22 0.68 -6.99 2.16
CA THR A 22 0.50 -6.38 0.85
C THR A 22 0.16 -4.91 1.05
N ILE A 23 0.91 -4.04 0.37
CA ILE A 23 0.71 -2.59 0.32
C ILE A 23 -0.14 -2.32 -0.91
N ASP A 24 -1.40 -1.95 -0.70
CA ASP A 24 -2.34 -1.60 -1.74
C ASP A 24 -2.50 -0.07 -1.85
N PHE A 25 -2.87 0.41 -3.03
CA PHE A 25 -2.93 1.82 -3.36
C PHE A 25 -4.33 2.19 -3.82
N MET A 26 -4.95 3.13 -3.10
CA MET A 26 -6.23 3.70 -3.49
C MET A 26 -6.00 4.83 -4.48
N TRP A 27 -6.73 4.78 -5.58
CA TRP A 27 -6.68 5.79 -6.63
C TRP A 27 -8.04 6.46 -6.71
N GLY A 28 -8.05 7.78 -6.57
CA GLY A 28 -9.26 8.60 -6.71
C GLY A 28 -9.68 8.71 -8.18
N ASP A 29 -9.68 9.94 -8.69
CA ASP A 29 -10.06 10.21 -10.08
C ASP A 29 -9.12 9.49 -11.06
N PRO A 30 -9.61 9.01 -12.22
CA PRO A 30 -8.77 8.47 -13.29
C PRO A 30 -7.61 9.39 -13.73
N LYS A 31 -7.73 10.70 -13.53
CA LYS A 31 -6.68 11.69 -13.84
C LYS A 31 -5.59 11.79 -12.76
N ASN A 32 -5.80 11.21 -11.58
CA ASN A 32 -4.82 11.27 -10.51
C ASN A 32 -3.56 10.52 -10.91
N ARG A 33 -2.44 11.25 -10.93
CA ARG A 33 -1.11 10.69 -11.25
C ARG A 33 -0.45 9.98 -10.08
N SER A 34 -1.01 10.16 -8.89
CA SER A 34 -0.55 9.56 -7.64
C SER A 34 -1.72 8.92 -6.90
N PRO A 35 -1.46 7.91 -6.05
CA PRO A 35 -2.45 7.40 -5.11
C PRO A 35 -2.98 8.52 -4.21
N VAL A 36 -4.18 8.29 -3.65
CA VAL A 36 -4.83 9.15 -2.64
C VAL A 36 -5.02 8.44 -1.31
N GLY A 37 -4.81 7.13 -1.29
CA GLY A 37 -4.71 6.35 -0.07
C GLY A 37 -3.76 5.16 -0.22
N ILE A 38 -3.33 4.62 0.91
CA ILE A 38 -2.55 3.40 1.03
C ILE A 38 -3.26 2.50 2.02
N VAL A 39 -3.40 1.21 1.70
CA VAL A 39 -3.97 0.20 2.61
C VAL A 39 -2.94 -0.88 2.84
N ILE A 40 -2.75 -1.28 4.09
CA ILE A 40 -1.86 -2.38 4.46
C ILE A 40 -2.71 -3.59 4.81
N TRP A 41 -2.47 -4.69 4.09
CA TRP A 41 -3.12 -5.97 4.30
C TRP A 41 -2.13 -6.98 4.86
N LEU A 42 -2.36 -7.51 6.05
CA LEU A 42 -1.63 -8.68 6.57
C LEU A 42 -1.98 -9.91 5.74
N LYS A 43 -0.97 -10.71 5.40
CA LYS A 43 -1.17 -11.99 4.72
C LYS A 43 -1.13 -13.13 5.74
N GLU A 44 -2.29 -13.69 6.06
CA GLU A 44 -2.44 -14.85 6.95
C GLU A 44 -2.92 -16.06 6.15
N GLY A 45 -1.97 -16.88 5.71
CA GLY A 45 -2.28 -18.05 4.88
C GLY A 45 -2.91 -17.64 3.53
N LYS A 46 -4.19 -17.99 3.33
CA LYS A 46 -4.96 -17.63 2.12
C LYS A 46 -5.79 -16.36 2.31
N GLU A 47 -5.85 -15.82 3.51
CA GLU A 47 -6.67 -14.66 3.86
C GLU A 47 -5.81 -13.39 3.93
N GLN A 48 -6.47 -12.27 3.71
CA GLN A 48 -5.89 -10.94 3.89
C GLN A 48 -6.68 -10.18 4.95
N VAL A 49 -5.99 -9.70 5.98
CA VAL A 49 -6.59 -8.93 7.08
C VAL A 49 -6.12 -7.49 6.98
N LYS A 50 -7.03 -6.52 6.96
CA LYS A 50 -6.66 -5.10 6.92
C LYS A 50 -5.98 -4.69 8.22
N LEU A 51 -4.72 -4.28 8.16
CA LEU A 51 -3.97 -3.76 9.31
C LEU A 51 -4.18 -2.25 9.50
N GLY A 52 -4.31 -1.52 8.40
CA GLY A 52 -4.44 -0.08 8.44
C GLY A 52 -4.64 0.56 7.08
N GLU A 53 -4.99 1.83 7.10
CA GLU A 53 -5.17 2.68 5.93
C GLU A 53 -4.70 4.08 6.28
N GLU A 54 -4.04 4.73 5.33
CA GLU A 54 -3.69 6.15 5.43
C GLU A 54 -4.16 6.85 4.15
N LEU A 55 -4.88 7.96 4.31
CA LEU A 55 -5.23 8.86 3.21
C LEU A 55 -4.21 9.98 3.14
N GLY A 56 -3.78 10.35 1.94
CA GLY A 56 -2.74 11.35 1.79
C GLY A 56 -2.56 11.85 0.37
N GLU A 57 -1.94 13.02 0.26
CA GLU A 57 -1.53 13.59 -1.02
C GLU A 57 -0.03 13.34 -1.24
N TRP A 58 0.29 12.42 -2.15
CA TRP A 58 1.66 12.14 -2.55
C TRP A 58 2.00 12.77 -3.90
N LYS A 59 3.21 13.32 -4.00
CA LYS A 59 3.70 13.93 -5.25
C LYS A 59 3.90 12.91 -6.37
N SER A 60 4.13 11.64 -6.00
CA SER A 60 4.31 10.53 -6.94
C SER A 60 3.91 9.19 -6.32
N TYR A 61 3.73 8.17 -7.16
CA TYR A 61 3.60 6.78 -6.69
C TYR A 61 4.81 6.34 -5.85
N GLY A 62 6.03 6.73 -6.21
CA GLY A 62 7.23 6.37 -5.45
C GLY A 62 7.24 6.95 -4.03
N ASP A 63 6.69 8.15 -3.84
CA ASP A 63 6.52 8.74 -2.51
C ASP A 63 5.46 7.98 -1.69
N ALA A 64 4.34 7.64 -2.32
CA ALA A 64 3.31 6.81 -1.69
C ALA A 64 3.86 5.42 -1.30
N LEU A 65 4.61 4.76 -2.18
CA LEU A 65 5.22 3.46 -1.91
C LEU A 65 6.21 3.52 -0.74
N ARG A 66 7.08 4.53 -0.71
CA ARG A 66 8.02 4.72 0.42
C ARG A 66 7.28 4.90 1.74
N PHE A 67 6.20 5.70 1.73
CA PHE A 67 5.34 5.85 2.90
C PHE A 67 4.66 4.53 3.28
N GLY A 68 4.12 3.80 2.31
CA GLY A 68 3.46 2.51 2.53
C GLY A 68 4.38 1.45 3.12
N ILE A 69 5.65 1.39 2.69
CA ILE A 69 6.67 0.50 3.29
C ILE A 69 6.92 0.87 4.75
N ALA A 70 7.06 2.16 5.06
CA ALA A 70 7.24 2.63 6.43
C ALA A 70 6.02 2.28 7.30
N LEU A 71 4.81 2.50 6.76
CA LEU A 71 3.55 2.19 7.43
C LEU A 71 3.42 0.69 7.70
N ALA A 72 3.68 -0.16 6.71
CA ALA A 72 3.73 -1.60 6.86
C ALA A 72 4.74 -2.01 7.94
N SER A 73 5.95 -1.44 7.93
CA SER A 73 6.95 -1.75 8.94
C SER A 73 6.47 -1.43 10.36
N ILE A 74 5.74 -0.34 10.55
CA ILE A 74 5.19 0.05 11.86
C ILE A 74 4.11 -0.94 12.31
N TYR A 75 3.14 -1.27 11.44
CA TYR A 75 2.08 -2.21 11.79
C TYR A 75 2.62 -3.60 12.07
N LEU A 76 3.53 -4.10 11.23
CA LEU A 76 4.10 -5.45 11.37
C LEU A 76 5.06 -5.55 12.56
N GLY A 77 5.76 -4.46 12.92
CA GLY A 77 6.62 -4.41 14.10
C GLY A 77 5.86 -4.49 15.43
N ARG A 78 4.56 -4.18 15.44
CA ARG A 78 3.71 -4.22 16.66
C ARG A 78 3.09 -5.60 16.94
N MET A 79 3.14 -6.54 16.00
CA MET A 79 2.48 -7.85 16.13
C MET A 79 3.34 -8.89 16.86
N ARG A 80 3.83 -8.54 18.05
CA ARG A 80 4.72 -9.40 18.84
C ARG A 80 4.12 -9.80 20.17
#